data_AF-A0A2E6XAV6-F1
#
_entry.id   AF-A0A2E6XAV6-F1
#
_cell.length_a   1.000
_cell.length_b   1.000
_cell.length_c   1.000
_cell.angle_alpha   90.00
_cell.angle_beta   90.00
_cell.angle_gamma   90.00
#
_symmetry.space_group_name_H-M   'P 1'
#
loop_
_entity.id
_entity.type
_entity.pdbx_description
1 polymer ?
#
loop_
_entity_poly.entity_id
_entity_poly.type
_entity_poly.pdbx_seq_one_letter_code
_entity_poly.pdbx_strand_id
1 'polypeptide(L)'
;MSSLAIDTDTLSDDNREILDLLVSRLKLGKERYGHGLIVDQDTRSFGTKDNSWLEMHLEEILDGMIYLCASTLRLRRKMTQNSVVSEN
;
A
#
# COMPACT_ATOMS: atom_id res chain seq x y z
N MET A 1 2.07 33.10 -3.99
CA MET A 1 2.43 31.68 -4.16
C MET A 1 1.51 31.11 -5.22
N SER A 2 2.01 30.73 -6.39
CA SER A 2 1.16 30.08 -7.39
C SER A 2 0.67 28.77 -6.80
N SER A 3 -0.64 28.57 -6.82
CA SER A 3 -1.22 27.23 -6.75
C SER A 3 -0.51 26.41 -7.82
N LEU A 4 0.24 25.39 -7.43
CA LEU A 4 0.58 24.32 -8.35
C LEU A 4 -0.75 23.67 -8.70
N ALA A 5 -1.39 24.16 -9.76
CA ALA A 5 -2.43 23.40 -10.42
C ALA A 5 -1.76 22.07 -10.81
N ILE A 6 -2.26 20.97 -10.25
CA ILE A 6 -1.84 19.63 -10.69
C ILE A 6 -2.11 19.61 -12.19
N ASP A 7 -1.05 19.43 -12.96
CA ASP A 7 -1.14 19.40 -14.42
C ASP A 7 -2.08 18.27 -14.81
N THR A 8 -3.15 18.61 -15.53
CA THR A 8 -4.15 17.64 -15.96
C THR A 8 -3.56 16.56 -16.87
N ASP A 9 -2.45 16.86 -17.56
CA ASP A 9 -1.71 15.89 -18.36
C ASP A 9 -1.04 14.82 -17.47
N THR A 10 -0.57 15.19 -16.27
CA THR A 10 -0.02 14.23 -15.28
C THR A 10 -1.07 13.32 -14.65
N LEU A 11 -2.36 13.64 -14.83
CA LEU A 11 -3.49 12.83 -14.38
C LEU A 11 -4.09 11.96 -15.50
N SER A 12 -3.44 11.85 -16.66
CA SER A 12 -3.83 10.91 -17.71
C SER A 12 -3.71 9.45 -17.25
N ASP A 13 -4.37 8.56 -18.00
CA ASP A 13 -4.29 7.11 -17.79
C ASP A 13 -4.57 6.70 -16.33
N ASP A 14 -3.86 5.69 -15.84
CA ASP A 14 -4.03 5.17 -14.48
C ASP A 14 -3.31 6.03 -13.41
N ASN A 15 -2.67 7.14 -13.80
CA ASN A 15 -1.94 8.01 -12.88
C ASN A 15 -2.87 8.61 -11.81
N ARG A 16 -4.12 8.92 -12.20
CA ARG A 16 -5.10 9.42 -11.24
C ARG A 16 -5.42 8.39 -10.18
N GLU A 17 -5.59 7.13 -10.56
CA GLU A 17 -5.94 6.05 -9.65
C GLU A 17 -4.83 5.81 -8.62
N ILE A 18 -3.57 5.73 -9.05
CA ILE A 18 -2.46 5.51 -8.12
C ILE A 18 -2.29 6.69 -7.14
N LEU A 19 -2.53 7.93 -7.59
CA LEU A 19 -2.49 9.11 -6.73
C LEU A 19 -3.61 9.09 -5.69
N ASP A 20 -4.84 8.72 -6.08
CA ASP A 20 -5.96 8.62 -5.14
C ASP A 20 -5.71 7.52 -4.10
N LEU A 21 -5.11 6.38 -4.49
CA LEU A 21 -4.68 5.33 -3.56
C LEU A 21 -3.60 5.81 -2.59
N LEU A 22 -2.56 6.51 -3.08
CA LEU A 22 -1.49 7.06 -2.25
C LEU A 22 -2.03 8.08 -1.24
N VAL A 23 -2.86 9.03 -1.70
CA VAL A 23 -3.49 10.02 -0.82
C VAL A 23 -4.36 9.34 0.24
N SER A 24 -5.10 8.30 -0.12
CA SER A 24 -5.92 7.54 0.83
C SER A 24 -5.06 6.85 1.90
N ARG A 25 -3.89 6.30 1.53
CA ARG A 25 -2.93 5.73 2.48
C ARG A 25 -2.34 6.78 3.42
N LEU A 26 -1.99 7.95 2.91
CA LEU A 26 -1.47 9.06 3.73
C LEU A 26 -2.52 9.55 4.75
N LYS A 27 -3.80 9.64 4.35
CA LYS A 27 -4.91 9.98 5.25
C LYS A 27 -5.07 8.95 6.36
N LEU A 28 -5.08 7.66 6.01
CA LEU A 28 -5.20 6.59 7.00
C LEU A 28 -4.03 6.62 8.00
N GLY A 29 -2.80 6.87 7.54
CA GLY A 29 -1.64 7.04 8.41
C GLY A 29 -1.85 8.16 9.42
N LYS A 30 -2.32 9.32 8.97
CA LYS A 30 -2.64 10.45 9.84
C LYS A 30 -3.77 10.15 10.83
N GLU A 31 -4.83 9.49 10.39
CA GLU A 31 -5.96 9.11 11.26
C GLU A 31 -5.55 8.09 12.31
N ARG A 32 -4.71 7.11 11.95
CA ARG A 32 -4.30 6.02 12.84
C ARG A 32 -3.17 6.41 13.80
N TYR A 33 -2.20 7.18 13.32
CA TYR A 33 -0.96 7.48 14.06
C TYR A 33 -0.85 8.95 14.49
N GLY A 34 -1.80 9.81 14.11
CA GLY A 34 -1.84 11.22 14.48
C GLY A 34 -0.92 12.13 13.66
N HIS A 35 -0.13 11.57 12.73
CA HIS A 35 0.83 12.32 11.92
C HIS A 35 0.97 11.76 10.49
N GLY A 36 1.47 12.60 9.57
CA GLY A 36 1.83 12.20 8.20
C GLY A 36 3.24 11.59 8.13
N LEU A 37 3.86 11.64 6.95
CA LEU A 37 5.25 11.24 6.74
C LEU A 37 6.20 12.19 7.51
N ILE A 38 7.06 11.65 8.37
CA ILE A 38 8.09 12.39 9.11
C ILE A 38 9.44 11.77 8.75
N VAL A 39 10.22 12.46 7.93
CA VAL A 39 11.47 11.93 7.36
C VAL A 39 12.51 11.60 8.45
N ASP A 40 12.60 12.44 9.48
CA ASP A 40 13.60 12.32 10.55
C ASP A 40 13.16 11.39 11.70
N GLN A 41 12.05 10.65 11.54
CA GLN A 41 11.59 9.73 12.57
C GLN A 41 12.53 8.52 12.68
N ASP A 42 12.83 8.13 13.91
CA ASP A 42 13.69 6.98 14.20
C ASP A 42 12.95 5.67 13.96
N THR A 43 13.36 4.92 12.92
CA THR A 43 12.63 3.71 12.50
C THR A 43 12.71 2.56 13.52
N ARG A 44 13.66 2.61 14.47
CA ARG A 44 13.75 1.62 15.56
C ARG A 44 12.51 1.62 16.45
N SER A 45 11.78 2.74 16.51
CA SER A 45 10.49 2.84 17.21
C SER A 45 9.40 1.94 16.62
N PHE A 46 9.60 1.47 15.38
CA PHE A 46 8.69 0.58 14.67
C PHE A 46 9.23 -0.87 14.56
N GLY A 47 10.43 -1.15 15.10
CA GLY A 47 10.97 -2.51 15.19
C GLY A 47 12.20 -2.82 14.34
N THR A 48 12.68 -1.88 13.51
CA THR A 48 13.91 -2.10 12.74
C THR A 48 15.13 -2.18 13.65
N LYS A 49 16.17 -2.88 13.22
CA LYS A 49 17.42 -3.01 13.98
C LYS A 49 18.20 -1.70 13.97
N ASP A 50 18.28 -1.05 12.82
CA ASP A 50 18.97 0.23 12.64
C ASP A 50 17.96 1.35 12.32
N ASN A 51 18.36 2.62 12.48
CA ASN A 51 17.55 3.75 12.03
C ASN A 51 17.67 3.90 10.49
N SER A 52 16.92 3.09 9.76
CA SER A 52 17.01 2.92 8.30
C SER A 52 15.63 2.73 7.69
N TRP A 53 15.16 3.74 6.95
CA TRP A 53 13.94 3.62 6.15
C TRP A 53 14.03 2.55 5.05
N LEU A 54 15.24 2.21 4.60
CA LEU A 54 15.44 1.13 3.63
C LEU A 54 15.20 -0.26 4.26
N GLU A 55 15.67 -0.46 5.50
CA GLU A 55 15.39 -1.69 6.26
C GLU A 55 13.89 -1.84 6.49
N MET A 56 13.24 -0.77 6.97
CA MET A 56 11.78 -0.71 7.14
C MET A 56 11.04 -1.06 5.83
N HIS A 57 11.47 -0.47 4.72
CA HIS A 57 10.87 -0.74 3.41
C HIS A 57 10.99 -2.20 2.99
N LEU A 58 12.14 -2.83 3.25
CA LEU A 58 12.35 -4.25 2.95
C LEU A 58 11.40 -5.14 3.77
N GLU A 59 11.27 -4.89 5.08
CA GLU A 59 10.35 -5.64 5.94
C GLU A 59 8.89 -5.51 5.46
N GLU A 60 8.44 -4.28 5.17
CA GLU A 60 7.07 -4.02 4.69
C GLU A 60 6.78 -4.63 3.31
N ILE A 61 7.77 -4.70 2.41
CA ILE A 61 7.63 -5.42 1.13
C ILE A 61 7.43 -6.91 1.38
N LEU A 62 8.23 -7.52 2.26
CA LEU A 62 8.12 -8.95 2.56
C LEU A 62 6.76 -9.29 3.17
N ASP A 63 6.27 -8.45 4.08
CA ASP A 63 4.92 -8.57 4.64
C ASP A 63 3.84 -8.44 3.55
N GLY A 64 3.98 -7.46 2.65
CA GLY A 64 3.12 -7.31 1.48
C GLY A 64 3.10 -8.55 0.59
N MET A 65 4.25 -9.18 0.34
CA MET A 65 4.35 -10.43 -0.43
C MET A 65 3.62 -11.60 0.27
N ILE A 66 3.73 -11.70 1.60
CA ILE A 66 3.00 -12.71 2.37
C ILE A 66 1.48 -12.50 2.22
N TYR A 67 1.01 -11.26 2.32
CA TYR A 67 -0.41 -10.94 2.15
C TYR A 67 -0.90 -11.26 0.73
N LEU A 68 -0.09 -10.97 -0.29
CA LEU A 68 -0.38 -11.31 -1.68
C LEU A 68 -0.49 -12.83 -1.88
N CYS A 69 0.45 -13.61 -1.33
CA CYS A 69 0.40 -15.07 -1.35
C CYS A 69 -0.90 -15.60 -0.72
N ALA A 70 -1.26 -15.09 0.46
CA ALA A 70 -2.50 -15.48 1.14
C ALA A 70 -3.74 -15.15 0.30
N SER A 71 -3.82 -13.94 -0.25
CA SER A 71 -4.92 -13.50 -1.13
C SER A 71 -5.05 -14.38 -2.37
N THR A 72 -3.92 -14.68 -3.02
CA THR A 72 -3.84 -15.53 -4.21
C THR A 72 -4.37 -16.94 -3.93
N LEU A 73 -3.96 -17.55 -2.81
CA LEU A 73 -4.46 -18.86 -2.43
C LEU A 73 -5.96 -18.86 -2.14
N ARG A 74 -6.50 -17.81 -1.50
CA ARG A 74 -7.94 -17.66 -1.26
C ARG A 74 -8.71 -17.55 -2.57
N LEU A 75 -8.20 -16.76 -3.53
CA LEU A 75 -8.81 -16.61 -4.86
C LEU A 75 -8.86 -17.94 -5.60
N ARG A 76 -7.74 -18.69 -5.62
CA ARG A 76 -7.69 -20.01 -6.26
C ARG A 76 -8.70 -20.99 -5.68
N ARG A 77 -8.81 -21.06 -4.34
CA ARG A 77 -9.78 -21.93 -3.67
C ARG A 77 -11.22 -21.56 -4.04
N LYS A 78 -11.54 -20.27 -4.09
CA LYS A 78 -12.86 -19.77 -4.50
C LYS A 78 -13.19 -20.14 -5.94
N MET A 79 -12.22 -20.02 -6.86
CA MET A 79 -12.41 -20.41 -8.26
C MET A 79 -12.69 -21.92 -8.39
N THR A 80 -11.90 -22.77 -7.71
CA THR A 80 -12.12 -24.23 -7.72
C THR A 80 -13.49 -24.60 -7.16
N GLN A 81 -13.92 -23.99 -6.05
CA GLN A 81 -15.25 -24.22 -5.49
C GLN A 81 -16.37 -23.83 -6.47
N ASN A 82 -16.25 -22.67 -7.11
CA ASN A 82 -17.25 -22.22 -8.09
C ASN A 82 -17.34 -23.16 -9.31
N SER A 83 -16.21 -23.67 -9.80
CA SER A 83 -16.19 -24.63 -10.91
C SER A 83 -16.89 -25.96 -10.56
N VAL A 84 -16.72 -26.46 -9.32
CA VAL A 84 -17.38 -27.69 -8.85
C VAL A 84 -18.90 -27.50 -8.67
N VAL A 85 -19.34 -26.29 -8.31
CA VAL A 85 -20.78 -25.97 -8.16
C VAL A 85 -21.47 -25.83 -9.52
N SER A 86 -20.76 -25.38 -10.56
CA SER A 86 -21.34 -25.22 -11.91
C SER A 86 -21.48 -26.52 -12.72
N GLU A 87 -20.89 -27.62 -12.25
CA GLU A 87 -20.96 -28.94 -12.92
C GLU A 87 -22.03 -29.89 -12.32
N ASN A 88 -22.79 -29.44 -11.31
CA ASN A 88 -23.93 -30.15 -10.70
C ASN A 88 -25.24 -29.39 -10.94
#